data_AF-F1VXI0-F1
#
_entry.id   AF-F1VXI0-F1
#
_cell.length_a   1.000
_cell.length_b   1.000
_cell.length_c   1.000
_cell.angle_alpha   90.00
_cell.angle_beta   90.00
_cell.angle_gamma   90.00
#
_symmetry.space_group_name_H-M   'P 1'
#
loop_
_entity.id
_entity.type
_entity.pdbx_description
1 polymer ?
#
loop_
_entity_poly.entity_id
_entity_poly.type
_entity_poly.pdbx_seq_one_letter_code
_entity_poly.pdbx_strand_id
1 'polypeptide(L)' 'MSAHNATDAVARVRPFAVDVSSGVEVAKGIKDAAAIHRFIAAVRLADAMPA' A
#
# COMPACT_ATOMS: atom_id res chain seq x y z
N MET A 1 7.95 -1.07 -0.10
CA MET A 1 6.74 -0.33 -0.48
C MET A 1 5.97 0.01 0.78
N SER A 2 5.36 1.20 0.88
CA SER A 2 4.55 1.64 2.03
C SER A 2 3.38 2.49 1.52
N ALA A 3 2.51 2.98 2.41
CA ALA A 3 1.39 3.83 2.03
C ALA A 3 1.83 5.09 1.25
N HIS A 4 3.04 5.60 1.48
CA HIS A 4 3.57 6.79 0.81
C HIS A 4 3.75 6.61 -0.70
N ASN A 5 4.08 5.41 -1.15
CA ASN A 5 4.37 5.14 -2.56
C ASN A 5 3.46 4.09 -3.21
N ALA A 6 2.57 3.47 -2.45
CA ALA A 6 1.65 2.45 -2.95
C ALA A 6 0.73 3.00 -4.05
N THR A 7 0.18 4.21 -3.89
CA THR A 7 -0.74 4.78 -4.89
C THR A 7 -0.07 4.94 -6.25
N ASP A 8 1.08 5.61 -6.30
CA ASP A 8 1.80 5.84 -7.56
C ASP A 8 2.28 4.52 -8.20
N ALA A 9 2.78 3.58 -7.39
CA ALA A 9 3.22 2.28 -7.89
C ALA A 9 2.06 1.46 -8.49
N VAL A 10 0.91 1.39 -7.82
CA VAL A 10 -0.27 0.65 -8.29
C VAL A 10 -0.88 1.32 -9.51
N ALA A 11 -1.00 2.65 -9.52
CA ALA A 11 -1.56 3.40 -10.65
C ALA A 11 -0.73 3.21 -11.94
N ARG A 12 0.61 3.20 -11.82
CA ARG A 12 1.50 3.04 -12.99
C ARG A 12 1.59 1.61 -13.49
N VAL A 13 1.71 0.63 -12.58
CA VAL A 13 2.00 -0.76 -12.95
C VAL A 13 0.72 -1.56 -13.19
N ARG A 14 -0.40 -1.16 -12.57
CA ARG A 14 -1.69 -1.87 -12.59
C ARG A 14 -1.55 -3.39 -12.32
N PRO A 15 -0.87 -3.79 -11.22
CA PRO A 15 -0.68 -5.21 -10.91
C PRO A 15 -2.00 -5.86 -10.50
N PHE A 16 -2.10 -7.18 -10.65
CA PHE A 16 -3.26 -7.95 -10.18
C PHE A 16 -3.43 -7.89 -8.65
N ALA A 17 -2.32 -7.90 -7.91
CA ALA A 17 -2.30 -7.80 -6.46
C ALA A 17 -0.99 -7.16 -5.97
N VAL A 18 -1.01 -6.67 -4.72
CA VAL A 18 0.19 -6.19 -4.02
C VAL A 18 0.33 -6.89 -2.68
N ASP A 19 1.56 -7.28 -2.36
CA ASP A 19 1.95 -7.80 -1.05
C ASP A 19 2.86 -6.81 -0.33
N VAL A 20 2.72 -6.70 1.00
CA VAL A 20 3.54 -5.82 1.82
C VAL A 20 3.86 -6.46 3.16
N SER A 21 5.14 -6.47 3.52
CA SER A 21 5.60 -6.94 4.82
C SER A 21 6.09 -5.79 5.71
N SER A 22 7.35 -5.34 5.60
CA SER A 22 7.94 -4.33 6.50
C SER A 22 7.38 -2.91 6.29
N GLY A 23 6.73 -2.64 5.15
CA GLY A 23 6.15 -1.34 4.83
C GLY A 23 5.00 -0.87 5.71
N VAL A 24 4.51 -1.75 6.59
CA VAL A 24 3.41 -1.52 7.52
C VAL A 24 3.77 -1.95 8.95
N GLU A 25 5.07 -2.00 9.28
CA GLU A 25 5.58 -2.35 10.60
C GLU A 25 5.99 -1.11 11.41
N VAL A 26 5.79 -1.14 12.73
CA VAL A 26 6.37 -0.17 13.70
C VAL A 26 7.73 -0.62 14.23
N ALA A 27 7.96 -1.93 14.24
CA ALA A 27 9.23 -2.56 14.57
C ALA A 27 9.30 -3.91 13.85
N LYS A 28 10.49 -4.50 13.72
CA LYS A 28 10.69 -5.77 12.99
C LYS A 28 9.73 -6.85 13.47
N GLY A 29 8.84 -7.28 12.58
CA GLY A 29 7.82 -8.31 12.86
C GLY A 29 6.59 -7.84 13.63
N ILE A 30 6.50 -6.55 13.99
CA ILE A 30 5.36 -5.96 14.70
C ILE A 30 4.59 -5.06 13.73
N LYS A 31 3.42 -5.51 13.30
CA LYS A 31 2.54 -4.77 12.39
C LYS A 31 1.87 -3.59 13.10
N ASP A 32 1.73 -2.48 12.38
CA ASP A 32 0.95 -1.31 12.81
C ASP A 32 -0.40 -1.29 12.08
N ALA A 33 -1.48 -1.36 12.84
CA ALA A 33 -2.83 -1.36 12.31
C ALA A 33 -3.14 -0.08 11.50
N ALA A 34 -2.75 1.09 12.00
CA ALA A 34 -2.94 2.36 11.29
C ALA A 34 -2.11 2.41 9.99
N ALA A 35 -0.90 1.86 9.98
CA ALA A 35 -0.09 1.75 8.76
C ALA A 35 -0.72 0.81 7.74
N ILE A 36 -1.28 -0.33 8.17
CA ILE A 36 -2.05 -1.24 7.31
C ILE A 36 -3.26 -0.51 6.70
N HIS A 37 -4.05 0.19 7.51
CA HIS A 37 -5.21 0.95 7.02
C HIS A 37 -4.81 2.01 6.00
N ARG A 38 -3.75 2.78 6.25
CA ARG A 38 -3.21 3.77 5.30
C ARG A 38 -2.75 3.11 3.99
N PHE A 39 -2.10 1.95 4.08
CA PHE A 39 -1.64 1.21 2.89
C PHE A 39 -2.82 0.73 2.03
N ILE A 40 -3.83 0.11 2.65
CA ILE A 40 -5.04 -0.34 1.94
C ILE A 40 -5.76 0.85 1.30
N ALA A 41 -5.88 1.98 2.00
CA ALA A 41 -6.47 3.20 1.45
C ALA A 41 -5.70 3.73 0.24
N ALA A 42 -4.36 3.73 0.30
CA ALA A 42 -3.50 4.15 -0.81
C ALA A 42 -3.65 3.26 -2.06
N VAL A 43 -3.78 1.93 -1.88
CA VAL A 43 -4.06 0.99 -2.99
C VAL A 43 -5.44 1.23 -3.59
N ARG A 44 -6.48 1.34 -2.75
CA ARG A 44 -7.86 1.63 -3.21
C ARG A 44 -7.97 2.95 -3.96
N LEU A 45 -7.21 3.96 -3.52
CA LEU A 45 -7.15 5.24 -4.23
C LEU A 45 -6.62 5.06 -5.65
N ALA A 46 -5.55 4.28 -5.83
CA ALA A 46 -5.01 3.99 -7.17
C ALA A 46 -5.98 3.19 -8.04
N ASP A 47 -6.73 2.24 -7.47
CA ASP A 47 -7.73 1.47 -8.22
C ASP A 47 -8.90 2.34 -8.72
N ALA A 48 -9.22 3.41 -8.01
CA ALA A 48 -10.25 4.37 -8.40
C ALA A 48 -9.75 5.40 -9.43
N MET A 49 -8.43 5.47 -9.70
CA MET A 49 -7.89 6.38 -10.71
C MET A 49 -8.19 5.85 -12.12
N PRO A 50 -8.50 6.74 -13.08
CA PRO A 50 -8.58 6.37 -14.49
C PRO A 50 -7.23 5.80 -14.97
N ALA A 51 -7.30 4.84 -15.89
CA ALA A 51 -6.13 4.33 -16.59
C ALA A 51 -5.54 5.39 -17.54
#